data_AF-A0A182T9I1-F1
#
_entry.id   AF-A0A182T9I1-F1
#
_cell.length_a   1.000
_cell.length_b   1.000
_cell.length_c   1.000
_cell.angle_alpha   90.00
_cell.angle_beta   90.00
_cell.angle_gamma   90.00
#
_symmetry.space_group_name_H-M   'P 1'
#
loop_
_entity.id
_entity.type
_entity.pdbx_description
1 polymer ?
#
loop_
_entity_poly.entity_id
_entity_poly.type
_entity_poly.pdbx_seq_one_letter_code
_entity_poly.pdbx_strand_id
1 'polypeptide(L)'
;MLPIFNIKKVVNPIPYRVRSATTTVFSFLPPMDASTTLERATELIKCCKVPRLVTSIEEGPLERATFEHFLHVLDGTLPLVFDLLAKHGTALTGYDAYNEDDNVEFKAGLALVIAEQYSAADGASVEGCNGEEYRTGKASLLKRIAQFYQGHELEHLLTDKGSDRVWRHLYDHYRRVLSVNEWKYHPADVTGFVQLVELLYGPYPLTVTPPELDDDAAAYILSVGITLVEFFEPAYQLMGLRLFCVLLGPRHRTVMRRTNIHRVVYTNAKKLTNKCNQELFLEALWKCIYLYVELEEADRQNFTQWNTVDDIMAVLLNGLTFQTKLSMSSIYLLHLLKLLALDLPNYIIDGLDEIQSIDRKCHLYEPVCEQLRQDCLGGFHNRRYYRWLHQIVQLLPHEAIKCQGASRDNGRYCHGVNLLFILVTFPVEPEALRPSHLGMQTSLVEFINVFKQYEQQQSSLAAKRSSASSDFVFNTKALVSVSKTMLVFLTALAPHYFPDHPAMATLGQKLADDYADCDSIMYNCMQSLIEKLR
;
A
#
# COMPACT_ATOMS: atom_id res chain seq x y z
N MET A 1 -34.78 -43.14 -53.82
CA MET A 1 -35.33 -43.74 -52.59
C MET A 1 -35.39 -42.59 -51.58
N LEU A 2 -36.47 -41.80 -51.41
CA LEU A 2 -37.94 -42.06 -51.38
C LEU A 2 -38.41 -42.94 -50.22
N PRO A 3 -39.60 -42.69 -49.62
CA PRO A 3 -40.53 -41.53 -49.77
C PRO A 3 -40.02 -40.29 -49.00
N ILE A 4 -40.61 -39.07 -48.97
CA ILE A 4 -41.67 -38.33 -49.72
C ILE A 4 -43.14 -38.78 -49.66
N PHE A 5 -43.92 -38.10 -48.80
CA PHE A 5 -45.18 -37.40 -49.14
C PHE A 5 -45.05 -35.98 -48.53
N ASN A 6 -45.19 -34.80 -49.18
CA ASN A 6 -46.03 -34.28 -50.27
C ASN A 6 -47.55 -34.24 -49.97
N ILE A 7 -48.34 -33.17 -50.21
CA ILE A 7 -48.08 -31.75 -50.62
C ILE A 7 -49.44 -30.95 -50.61
N LYS A 8 -49.44 -29.62 -50.90
CA LYS A 8 -50.60 -28.67 -51.14
C LYS A 8 -51.33 -28.16 -49.88
N LYS A 9 -51.85 -26.91 -49.80
CA LYS A 9 -52.04 -25.78 -50.77
C LYS A 9 -52.13 -24.45 -49.95
N VAL A 10 -51.43 -23.32 -50.22
CA VAL A 10 -51.71 -22.21 -51.19
C VAL A 10 -53.22 -21.84 -51.27
N VAL A 11 -53.75 -20.62 -51.05
CA VAL A 11 -53.44 -19.27 -51.63
C VAL A 11 -53.87 -18.09 -50.69
N ASN A 12 -53.24 -16.90 -50.86
CA ASN A 12 -53.52 -15.53 -50.32
C ASN A 12 -54.91 -14.92 -50.74
N PRO A 13 -55.34 -13.64 -50.44
CA PRO A 13 -54.63 -12.45 -49.85
C PRO A 13 -55.37 -11.49 -48.84
N ILE A 14 -54.57 -10.66 -48.15
CA ILE A 14 -54.60 -9.17 -47.91
C ILE A 14 -55.84 -8.37 -48.44
N PRO A 15 -56.36 -7.24 -47.83
CA PRO A 15 -55.71 -6.23 -46.93
C PRO A 15 -56.53 -5.68 -45.72
N TYR A 16 -55.86 -5.02 -44.74
CA TYR A 16 -55.88 -3.54 -44.51
C TYR A 16 -55.10 -3.14 -43.22
N ARG A 17 -54.91 -1.83 -42.97
CA ARG A 17 -53.78 -1.27 -42.19
C ARG A 17 -54.21 -0.25 -41.13
N VAL A 18 -53.42 -0.15 -40.04
CA VAL A 18 -53.28 0.95 -39.04
C VAL A 18 -54.35 1.10 -37.93
N ARG A 19 -53.94 0.82 -36.67
CA ARG A 19 -53.84 1.73 -35.49
C ARG A 19 -53.59 0.85 -34.24
N SER A 20 -52.42 0.85 -33.60
CA SER A 20 -51.87 1.90 -32.71
C SER A 20 -52.71 2.14 -31.44
N ALA A 21 -52.44 1.38 -30.38
CA ALA A 21 -52.61 1.82 -28.99
C ALA A 21 -51.69 1.02 -28.05
N THR A 22 -50.80 1.72 -27.36
CA THR A 22 -49.98 1.23 -26.25
C THR A 22 -50.86 0.94 -25.03
N THR A 23 -50.69 -0.21 -24.37
CA THR A 23 -51.02 -0.34 -22.94
C THR A 23 -50.07 -1.31 -22.27
N THR A 24 -49.22 -0.77 -21.41
CA THR A 24 -48.29 -1.51 -20.55
C THR A 24 -49.08 -2.29 -19.51
N VAL A 25 -48.99 -3.62 -19.53
CA VAL A 25 -49.48 -4.45 -18.42
C VAL A 25 -48.43 -4.38 -17.30
N PHE A 26 -48.54 -3.35 -16.45
CA PHE A 26 -47.85 -3.35 -15.16
C PHE A 26 -48.46 -4.44 -14.29
N SER A 27 -47.73 -5.53 -14.08
CA SER A 27 -48.05 -6.50 -13.05
C SER A 27 -47.81 -5.87 -11.67
N PHE A 28 -48.85 -5.28 -11.10
CA PHE A 28 -48.85 -4.89 -9.69
C PHE A 28 -48.74 -6.17 -8.83
N LEU A 29 -47.55 -6.42 -8.30
CA LEU A 29 -47.42 -7.15 -7.06
C LEU A 29 -48.04 -6.27 -5.94
N PRO A 30 -48.79 -6.85 -5.00
CA PRO A 30 -49.29 -6.10 -3.85
C PRO A 30 -48.10 -5.57 -3.01
N PRO A 31 -48.28 -4.49 -2.25
CA PRO A 31 -47.24 -4.02 -1.33
C PRO A 31 -46.93 -5.13 -0.32
N MET A 32 -45.71 -5.66 -0.36
CA MET A 32 -45.18 -6.53 0.70
C MET A 32 -44.94 -5.68 1.94
N ASP A 33 -45.26 -6.24 3.11
CA ASP A 33 -44.99 -5.59 4.39
C ASP A 33 -43.47 -5.46 4.61
N ALA A 34 -43.06 -4.40 5.31
CA ALA A 34 -41.64 -4.13 5.57
C ALA A 34 -40.96 -5.31 6.29
N SER A 35 -41.64 -5.89 7.30
CA SER A 35 -41.19 -7.11 8.02
C SER A 35 -40.86 -8.26 7.06
N THR A 36 -41.77 -8.58 6.14
CA THR A 36 -41.58 -9.68 5.17
C THR A 36 -40.45 -9.42 4.18
N THR A 37 -40.11 -8.15 3.93
CA THR A 37 -39.00 -7.75 3.07
C THR A 37 -37.67 -7.90 3.80
N LEU A 38 -37.60 -7.53 5.08
CA LEU A 38 -36.42 -7.72 5.91
C LEU A 38 -36.14 -9.20 6.21
N GLU A 39 -37.15 -9.97 6.63
CA GLU A 39 -36.99 -11.41 6.92
C GLU A 39 -36.36 -12.12 5.71
N ARG A 40 -36.92 -11.88 4.52
CA ARG A 40 -36.40 -12.39 3.25
C ARG A 40 -34.98 -11.87 2.95
N ALA A 41 -34.69 -10.59 3.15
CA ALA A 41 -33.35 -10.05 2.91
C ALA A 41 -32.31 -10.69 3.86
N THR A 42 -32.71 -10.95 5.11
CA THR A 42 -31.89 -11.59 6.15
C THR A 42 -31.62 -13.06 5.83
N GLU A 43 -32.61 -13.81 5.36
CA GLU A 43 -32.41 -15.18 4.87
C GLU A 43 -31.48 -15.22 3.65
N LEU A 44 -31.68 -14.32 2.68
CA LEU A 44 -30.84 -14.26 1.47
C LEU A 44 -29.38 -13.93 1.80
N ILE A 45 -29.10 -12.98 2.69
CA ILE A 45 -27.71 -12.62 3.03
C ILE A 45 -27.02 -13.73 3.85
N LYS A 46 -27.74 -14.46 4.71
CA LYS A 46 -27.22 -15.65 5.43
C LYS A 46 -26.71 -16.71 4.45
N CYS A 47 -27.42 -16.94 3.34
CA CYS A 47 -27.00 -17.85 2.27
C CYS A 47 -25.78 -17.38 1.46
N CYS A 48 -25.33 -16.13 1.62
CA CYS A 48 -24.16 -15.58 0.94
C CYS A 48 -22.88 -15.60 1.80
N LYS A 49 -22.96 -15.96 3.08
CA LYS A 49 -21.79 -16.08 3.96
C LYS A 49 -20.99 -17.34 3.63
N VAL A 50 -19.65 -17.23 3.58
CA VAL A 50 -18.79 -18.38 3.34
C VAL A 50 -18.96 -19.41 4.48
N PRO A 51 -19.18 -20.70 4.17
CA PRO A 51 -19.39 -21.72 5.20
C PRO A 51 -18.10 -22.01 5.97
N ARG A 52 -18.26 -22.39 7.24
CA ARG A 52 -17.19 -23.00 8.05
C ARG A 52 -16.65 -24.25 7.34
N LEU A 53 -15.33 -24.38 7.29
CA LEU A 53 -14.68 -25.57 6.74
C LEU A 53 -15.01 -26.83 7.54
N VAL A 54 -14.99 -27.97 6.85
CA VAL A 54 -15.08 -29.30 7.47
C VAL A 54 -13.73 -29.70 8.08
N THR A 55 -12.63 -29.42 7.38
CA THR A 55 -11.24 -29.67 7.76
C THR A 55 -10.51 -28.37 8.06
N SER A 56 -9.48 -28.40 8.90
CA SER A 56 -8.66 -27.23 9.23
C SER A 56 -7.78 -26.82 8.04
N ILE A 57 -7.48 -25.52 7.87
CA ILE A 57 -6.44 -25.05 6.94
C ILE A 57 -5.03 -25.60 7.24
N GLU A 58 -4.82 -26.23 8.41
CA GLU A 58 -3.58 -26.96 8.71
C GLU A 58 -3.46 -28.31 7.99
N GLU A 59 -4.57 -28.85 7.48
CA GLU A 59 -4.60 -30.18 6.84
C GLU A 59 -4.24 -30.12 5.35
N GLY A 60 -4.31 -28.94 4.72
CA GLY A 60 -3.95 -28.72 3.32
C GLY A 60 -4.30 -27.32 2.81
N PRO A 61 -3.84 -26.94 1.61
CA PRO A 61 -4.22 -25.69 0.97
C PRO A 61 -5.73 -25.65 0.68
N LEU A 62 -6.29 -24.44 0.64
CA LEU A 62 -7.69 -24.26 0.21
C LEU A 62 -7.82 -24.59 -1.28
N GLU A 63 -8.87 -25.34 -1.63
CA GLU A 63 -9.22 -25.64 -3.02
C GLU A 63 -10.54 -24.98 -3.39
N ARG A 64 -10.59 -24.29 -4.54
CA ARG A 64 -11.83 -23.69 -5.07
C ARG A 64 -12.94 -24.74 -5.29
N ALA A 65 -12.55 -25.99 -5.56
CA ALA A 65 -13.47 -27.14 -5.66
C ALA A 65 -14.33 -27.35 -4.41
N THR A 66 -13.75 -27.13 -3.21
CA THR A 66 -14.46 -27.22 -1.92
C THR A 66 -15.62 -26.23 -1.81
N PHE A 67 -15.58 -25.13 -2.55
CA PHE A 67 -16.56 -24.05 -2.50
C PHE A 67 -17.54 -24.02 -3.68
N GLU A 68 -17.48 -24.95 -4.65
CA GLU A 68 -18.31 -24.88 -5.87
C GLU A 68 -19.82 -24.73 -5.60
N HIS A 69 -20.36 -25.49 -4.66
CA HIS A 69 -21.78 -25.40 -4.29
C HIS A 69 -22.12 -24.04 -3.66
N PHE A 70 -21.27 -23.56 -2.75
CA PHE A 70 -21.43 -22.24 -2.13
C PHE A 70 -21.35 -21.13 -3.19
N LEU A 71 -20.36 -21.17 -4.07
CA LEU A 71 -20.15 -20.20 -5.14
C LEU A 71 -21.36 -20.14 -6.07
N HIS A 72 -21.95 -21.28 -6.43
CA HIS A 72 -23.20 -21.33 -7.22
C HIS A 72 -24.38 -20.65 -6.50
N VAL A 73 -24.52 -20.86 -5.18
CA VAL A 73 -25.56 -20.20 -4.36
C VAL A 73 -25.30 -18.70 -4.26
N LEU A 74 -24.09 -18.28 -3.91
CA LEU A 74 -23.65 -16.88 -3.83
C LEU A 74 -23.95 -16.13 -5.15
N ASP A 75 -23.55 -16.74 -6.27
CA ASP A 75 -23.69 -16.19 -7.62
C ASP A 75 -25.15 -16.06 -8.09
N GLY A 76 -26.09 -16.77 -7.46
CA GLY A 76 -27.54 -16.64 -7.68
C GLY A 76 -28.22 -15.71 -6.67
N THR A 77 -27.76 -15.70 -5.42
CA THR A 77 -28.44 -15.05 -4.29
C THR A 77 -27.98 -13.62 -4.05
N LEU A 78 -26.67 -13.33 -4.09
CA LEU A 78 -26.16 -11.99 -3.82
C LEU A 78 -26.68 -10.91 -4.80
N PRO A 79 -26.89 -11.20 -6.11
CA PRO A 79 -27.58 -10.27 -7.01
C PRO A 79 -28.99 -9.89 -6.52
N LEU A 80 -29.74 -10.82 -5.94
CA LEU A 80 -31.08 -10.56 -5.39
C LEU A 80 -31.02 -9.64 -4.16
N VAL A 81 -29.99 -9.78 -3.32
CA VAL A 81 -29.76 -8.86 -2.19
C VAL A 81 -29.46 -7.45 -2.71
N PHE A 82 -28.58 -7.29 -3.70
CA PHE A 82 -28.32 -5.98 -4.32
C PHE A 82 -29.57 -5.38 -4.97
N ASP A 83 -30.41 -6.19 -5.61
CA ASP A 83 -31.66 -5.72 -6.23
C ASP A 83 -32.73 -5.37 -5.18
N LEU A 84 -32.68 -5.94 -3.96
CA LEU A 84 -33.49 -5.51 -2.81
C LEU A 84 -32.95 -4.21 -2.20
N LEU A 85 -31.64 -4.08 -2.02
CA LEU A 85 -30.99 -2.84 -1.57
C LEU A 85 -31.29 -1.66 -2.51
N ALA A 86 -31.27 -1.89 -3.82
CA ALA A 86 -31.60 -0.86 -4.81
C ALA A 86 -33.09 -0.40 -4.77
N LYS A 87 -34.00 -1.22 -4.23
CA LYS A 87 -35.44 -0.92 -4.12
C LYS A 87 -35.87 -0.43 -2.75
N HIS A 88 -35.21 -0.90 -1.69
CA HIS A 88 -35.62 -0.76 -0.29
C HIS A 88 -34.47 -0.33 0.63
N GLY A 89 -33.39 0.24 0.08
CA GLY A 89 -32.16 0.57 0.82
C GLY A 89 -32.41 1.36 2.11
N THR A 90 -33.23 2.42 2.08
CA THR A 90 -33.56 3.20 3.28
C THR A 90 -34.28 2.39 4.36
N ALA A 91 -35.04 1.35 4.00
CA ALA A 91 -35.69 0.47 4.96
C ALA A 91 -34.74 -0.61 5.51
N LEU A 92 -33.80 -1.11 4.68
CA LEU A 92 -32.89 -2.21 5.03
C LEU A 92 -31.60 -1.75 5.72
N THR A 93 -31.04 -0.61 5.31
CA THR A 93 -29.77 -0.07 5.84
C THR A 93 -29.92 1.25 6.59
N GLY A 94 -31.05 1.95 6.45
CA GLY A 94 -31.31 3.20 7.16
C GLY A 94 -31.42 3.05 8.68
N TYR A 95 -31.29 4.17 9.39
CA TYR A 95 -31.50 4.26 10.84
C TYR A 95 -32.93 4.70 11.15
N ASP A 96 -33.66 3.89 11.91
CA ASP A 96 -34.94 4.26 12.53
C ASP A 96 -34.75 4.39 14.04
N ALA A 97 -35.08 5.57 14.58
CA ALA A 97 -35.00 5.87 16.01
C ALA A 97 -36.17 5.26 16.82
N TYR A 98 -37.21 4.75 16.16
CA TYR A 98 -38.38 4.14 16.79
C TYR A 98 -38.40 2.60 16.69
N ASN A 99 -37.61 2.01 15.80
CA ASN A 99 -37.49 0.57 15.61
C ASN A 99 -36.00 0.14 15.71
N GLU A 100 -35.40 0.37 16.89
CA GLU A 100 -33.95 0.49 17.03
C GLU A 100 -33.11 -0.80 16.82
N ASP A 101 -33.72 -1.98 16.92
CA ASP A 101 -33.07 -3.28 16.65
C ASP A 101 -33.39 -3.82 15.24
N ASP A 102 -34.26 -3.12 14.50
CA ASP A 102 -34.74 -3.59 13.21
C ASP A 102 -33.61 -3.53 12.18
N ASN A 103 -33.48 -4.60 11.40
CA ASN A 103 -32.41 -4.84 10.42
C ASN A 103 -30.97 -5.05 10.94
N VAL A 104 -30.68 -5.09 12.26
CA VAL A 104 -29.28 -5.25 12.74
C VAL A 104 -28.62 -6.53 12.23
N GLU A 105 -29.33 -7.65 12.25
CA GLU A 105 -28.82 -8.94 11.74
C GLU A 105 -28.53 -8.89 10.22
N PHE A 106 -29.40 -8.26 9.44
CA PHE A 106 -29.18 -8.03 8.01
C PHE A 106 -27.96 -7.13 7.75
N LYS A 107 -27.85 -5.99 8.47
CA LYS A 107 -26.75 -5.04 8.35
C LYS A 107 -25.40 -5.69 8.66
N ALA A 108 -25.31 -6.43 9.76
CA ALA A 108 -24.10 -7.17 10.13
C ALA A 108 -23.79 -8.28 9.12
N GLY A 109 -24.78 -9.07 8.70
CA GLY A 109 -24.61 -10.08 7.65
C GLY A 109 -24.12 -9.49 6.32
N LEU A 110 -24.62 -8.32 5.94
CA LEU A 110 -24.21 -7.60 4.74
C LEU A 110 -22.75 -7.13 4.84
N ALA A 111 -22.36 -6.53 5.97
CA ALA A 111 -20.98 -6.11 6.21
C ALA A 111 -20.00 -7.31 6.16
N LEU A 112 -20.36 -8.43 6.79
CA LEU A 112 -19.58 -9.67 6.75
C LEU A 112 -19.39 -10.18 5.32
N VAL A 113 -20.48 -10.40 4.58
CA VAL A 113 -20.44 -10.94 3.21
C VAL A 113 -19.68 -10.01 2.27
N ILE A 114 -19.87 -8.69 2.37
CA ILE A 114 -19.15 -7.73 1.53
C ILE A 114 -17.64 -7.75 1.83
N ALA A 115 -17.21 -7.82 3.10
CA ALA A 115 -15.80 -7.91 3.46
C ALA A 115 -15.17 -9.29 3.16
N GLU A 116 -15.91 -10.39 3.31
CA GLU A 116 -15.46 -11.73 2.88
C GLU A 116 -15.21 -11.78 1.36
N GLN A 117 -16.08 -11.14 0.58
CA GLN A 117 -16.08 -11.21 -0.89
C GLN A 117 -15.28 -10.10 -1.58
N TYR A 118 -14.97 -8.99 -0.89
CA TYR A 118 -14.21 -7.89 -1.48
C TYR A 118 -12.75 -8.29 -1.77
N SER A 119 -12.26 -7.82 -2.91
CA SER A 119 -10.86 -7.90 -3.33
C SER A 119 -10.42 -6.50 -3.77
N ALA A 120 -9.29 -6.03 -3.26
CA ALA A 120 -8.76 -4.70 -3.56
C ALA A 120 -8.03 -4.62 -4.92
N ALA A 121 -7.95 -5.73 -5.67
CA ALA A 121 -7.19 -5.80 -6.91
C ALA A 121 -8.01 -5.33 -8.12
N ASP A 122 -7.59 -4.22 -8.74
CA ASP A 122 -7.99 -3.82 -10.09
C ASP A 122 -7.42 -4.80 -11.14
N GLY A 123 -8.08 -5.95 -11.29
CA GLY A 123 -7.95 -6.84 -12.46
C GLY A 123 -6.65 -7.64 -12.63
N ALA A 124 -5.60 -7.36 -11.86
CA ALA A 124 -4.38 -8.17 -11.82
C ALA A 124 -4.42 -9.10 -10.60
N SER A 125 -4.35 -10.41 -10.82
CA SER A 125 -4.20 -11.42 -9.77
C SER A 125 -2.90 -11.19 -9.02
N VAL A 126 -3.00 -10.66 -7.80
CA VAL A 126 -1.85 -10.42 -6.92
C VAL A 126 -1.47 -11.75 -6.26
N GLU A 127 -0.33 -12.32 -6.67
CA GLU A 127 0.22 -13.53 -6.04
C GLU A 127 0.32 -13.35 -4.52
N GLY A 128 -0.39 -14.19 -3.75
CA GLY A 128 -0.39 -14.17 -2.28
C GLY A 128 -1.64 -13.59 -1.59
N CYS A 129 -2.66 -13.17 -2.34
CA CYS A 129 -3.95 -12.79 -1.77
C CYS A 129 -4.87 -14.00 -1.53
N ASN A 130 -4.89 -14.54 -0.30
CA ASN A 130 -5.83 -15.60 0.07
C ASN A 130 -7.30 -15.19 -0.17
N GLY A 131 -8.13 -16.19 -0.52
CA GLY A 131 -9.57 -16.06 -0.68
C GLY A 131 -10.07 -16.02 -2.12
N GLU A 132 -9.21 -16.20 -3.13
CA GLU A 132 -9.70 -16.48 -4.49
C GLU A 132 -10.49 -17.80 -4.56
N GLU A 133 -10.35 -18.70 -3.60
CA GLU A 133 -11.01 -20.01 -3.55
C GLU A 133 -12.51 -19.89 -3.26
N TYR A 134 -12.90 -18.94 -2.41
CA TYR A 134 -14.30 -18.73 -1.99
C TYR A 134 -14.91 -17.40 -2.48
N ARG A 135 -14.20 -16.64 -3.32
CA ARG A 135 -14.75 -15.42 -3.95
C ARG A 135 -15.53 -15.70 -5.23
N THR A 136 -16.59 -14.93 -5.47
CA THR A 136 -17.32 -14.95 -6.76
C THR A 136 -16.38 -14.66 -7.94
N GLY A 137 -16.54 -15.41 -9.04
CA GLY A 137 -15.84 -15.16 -10.31
C GLY A 137 -16.56 -14.17 -11.23
N LYS A 138 -17.76 -13.67 -10.85
CA LYS A 138 -18.58 -12.82 -11.71
C LYS A 138 -18.10 -11.37 -11.64
N ALA A 139 -17.44 -10.89 -12.70
CA ALA A 139 -16.94 -9.52 -12.80
C ALA A 139 -18.00 -8.42 -12.52
N SER A 140 -19.26 -8.64 -12.91
CA SER A 140 -20.37 -7.71 -12.61
C SER A 140 -20.73 -7.66 -11.13
N LEU A 141 -20.57 -8.77 -10.41
CA LEU A 141 -20.84 -8.89 -8.98
C LEU A 141 -19.66 -8.33 -8.18
N LEU A 142 -18.42 -8.67 -8.55
CA LEU A 142 -17.19 -8.07 -8.01
C LEU A 142 -17.23 -6.54 -8.10
N LYS A 143 -17.69 -5.98 -9.23
CA LYS A 143 -17.85 -4.52 -9.38
C LYS A 143 -18.88 -3.94 -8.40
N ARG A 144 -20.03 -4.60 -8.18
CA ARG A 144 -21.03 -4.15 -7.17
C ARG A 144 -20.48 -4.23 -5.75
N ILE A 145 -19.74 -5.30 -5.42
CA ILE A 145 -19.09 -5.48 -4.11
C ILE A 145 -18.05 -4.39 -3.87
N ALA A 146 -17.17 -4.14 -4.84
CA ALA A 146 -16.18 -3.07 -4.76
C ALA A 146 -16.82 -1.68 -4.63
N GLN A 147 -17.89 -1.40 -5.39
CA GLN A 147 -18.66 -0.16 -5.25
C GLN A 147 -19.26 0.02 -3.85
N PHE A 148 -19.81 -1.03 -3.25
CA PHE A 148 -20.38 -0.96 -1.90
C PHE A 148 -19.31 -0.84 -0.81
N TYR A 149 -18.18 -1.54 -0.96
CA TYR A 149 -17.08 -1.53 0.02
C TYR A 149 -16.30 -0.21 0.00
N GLN A 150 -16.01 0.34 -1.20
CA GLN A 150 -15.27 1.58 -1.38
C GLN A 150 -16.18 2.84 -1.38
N GLY A 151 -17.49 2.64 -1.49
CA GLY A 151 -18.49 3.70 -1.41
C GLY A 151 -18.84 4.06 0.03
N HIS A 152 -19.71 5.07 0.17
CA HIS A 152 -20.16 5.52 1.49
C HIS A 152 -21.16 4.53 2.12
N GLU A 153 -21.68 3.56 1.38
CA GLU A 153 -22.71 2.63 1.85
C GLU A 153 -22.23 1.73 3.01
N LEU A 154 -21.01 1.15 2.91
CA LEU A 154 -20.43 0.35 4.00
C LEU A 154 -19.95 1.24 5.16
N GLU A 155 -19.42 2.42 4.85
CA GLU A 155 -19.04 3.43 5.85
C GLU A 155 -20.24 3.81 6.71
N HIS A 156 -21.31 4.35 6.11
CA HIS A 156 -22.53 4.76 6.82
C HIS A 156 -23.13 3.63 7.66
N LEU A 157 -23.16 2.40 7.13
CA LEU A 157 -23.64 1.22 7.86
C LEU A 157 -22.86 0.95 9.16
N LEU A 158 -21.58 1.34 9.24
CA LEU A 158 -20.68 1.11 10.36
C LEU A 158 -20.38 2.38 11.19
N THR A 159 -20.64 3.60 10.69
CA THR A 159 -20.32 4.86 11.38
C THR A 159 -21.53 5.76 11.70
N ASP A 160 -22.69 5.55 11.08
CA ASP A 160 -23.88 6.37 11.35
C ASP A 160 -24.50 6.05 12.73
N LYS A 161 -25.46 6.87 13.15
CA LYS A 161 -26.23 6.64 14.39
C LYS A 161 -26.82 5.23 14.40
N GLY A 162 -26.65 4.54 15.52
CA GLY A 162 -27.10 3.16 15.71
C GLY A 162 -26.11 2.08 15.25
N SER A 163 -25.02 2.44 14.56
CA SER A 163 -24.01 1.47 14.12
C SER A 163 -23.36 0.70 15.27
N ASP A 164 -23.31 1.25 16.50
CA ASP A 164 -22.84 0.57 17.71
C ASP A 164 -23.43 -0.84 17.92
N ARG A 165 -24.69 -1.05 17.49
CA ARG A 165 -25.38 -2.35 17.60
C ARG A 165 -24.87 -3.33 16.54
N VAL A 166 -24.68 -2.84 15.31
CA VAL A 166 -24.06 -3.60 14.21
C VAL A 166 -22.63 -3.97 14.59
N TRP A 167 -21.85 -3.02 15.12
CA TRP A 167 -20.48 -3.26 15.58
C TRP A 167 -20.42 -4.29 16.71
N ARG A 168 -21.27 -4.20 17.72
CA ARG A 168 -21.38 -5.23 18.77
C ARG A 168 -21.67 -6.62 18.19
N HIS A 169 -22.62 -6.72 17.25
CA HIS A 169 -22.95 -8.00 16.62
C HIS A 169 -21.79 -8.57 15.78
N LEU A 170 -21.07 -7.71 15.04
CA LEU A 170 -19.85 -8.09 14.31
C LEU A 170 -18.73 -8.54 15.27
N TYR A 171 -18.55 -7.83 16.37
CA TYR A 171 -17.52 -8.11 17.38
C TYR A 171 -17.78 -9.43 18.11
N ASP A 172 -19.03 -9.68 18.53
CA ASP A 172 -19.45 -10.96 19.13
C ASP A 172 -19.29 -12.12 18.14
N HIS A 173 -19.62 -11.89 16.86
CA HIS A 173 -19.40 -12.86 15.80
C HIS A 173 -17.91 -13.21 15.65
N TYR A 174 -17.05 -12.20 15.50
CA TYR A 174 -15.60 -12.40 15.33
C TYR A 174 -14.95 -13.01 16.58
N ARG A 175 -15.31 -12.58 17.79
CA ARG A 175 -14.82 -13.19 19.05
C ARG A 175 -15.10 -14.67 19.14
N ARG A 176 -16.21 -15.14 18.59
CA ARG A 176 -16.57 -16.56 18.49
C ARG A 176 -15.74 -17.30 17.43
N VAL A 177 -15.77 -16.82 16.17
CA VAL A 177 -15.17 -17.57 15.04
C VAL A 177 -13.65 -17.44 14.95
N LEU A 178 -13.07 -16.32 15.41
CA LEU A 178 -11.61 -16.10 15.45
C LEU A 178 -10.99 -16.47 16.81
N SER A 179 -11.69 -17.28 17.60
CA SER A 179 -11.12 -17.86 18.81
C SER A 179 -9.99 -18.85 18.46
N VAL A 180 -9.06 -19.06 19.40
CA VAL A 180 -7.81 -19.85 19.22
C VAL A 180 -8.04 -21.23 18.57
N ASN A 181 -9.20 -21.84 18.82
CA ASN A 181 -9.54 -23.19 18.35
C ASN A 181 -10.40 -23.22 17.08
N GLU A 182 -11.08 -22.13 16.70
CA GLU A 182 -12.03 -22.10 15.58
C GLU A 182 -11.52 -21.38 14.33
N TRP A 183 -10.62 -20.39 14.46
CA TRP A 183 -10.27 -19.48 13.36
C TRP A 183 -9.77 -20.20 12.09
N LYS A 184 -9.13 -21.35 12.25
CA LYS A 184 -8.60 -22.22 11.19
C LYS A 184 -9.67 -22.89 10.33
N TYR A 185 -10.93 -22.89 10.77
CA TYR A 185 -12.09 -23.33 10.00
C TYR A 185 -12.83 -22.16 9.33
N HIS A 186 -12.33 -20.94 9.50
CA HIS A 186 -13.01 -19.68 9.20
C HIS A 186 -12.12 -18.69 8.39
N PRO A 187 -11.51 -19.11 7.25
CA PRO A 187 -10.54 -18.29 6.50
C PRO A 187 -11.13 -17.00 5.91
N ALA A 188 -12.41 -17.03 5.54
CA ALA A 188 -13.14 -15.87 5.05
C ALA A 188 -13.39 -14.83 6.16
N ASP A 189 -13.75 -15.28 7.37
CA ASP A 189 -13.91 -14.42 8.53
C ASP A 189 -12.59 -13.73 8.92
N VAL A 190 -11.46 -14.44 8.86
CA VAL A 190 -10.13 -13.85 9.07
C VAL A 190 -9.90 -12.70 8.09
N THR A 191 -10.19 -12.92 6.81
CA THR A 191 -10.00 -11.92 5.76
C THR A 191 -10.93 -10.72 5.94
N GLY A 192 -12.21 -10.97 6.21
CA GLY A 192 -13.22 -9.92 6.46
C GLY A 192 -12.91 -9.10 7.72
N PHE A 193 -12.41 -9.72 8.78
CA PHE A 193 -12.00 -9.02 10.00
C PHE A 193 -10.86 -8.02 9.73
N VAL A 194 -9.81 -8.46 9.02
CA VAL A 194 -8.68 -7.59 8.66
C VAL A 194 -9.16 -6.40 7.83
N GLN A 195 -10.03 -6.65 6.86
CA GLN A 195 -10.61 -5.60 6.01
C GLN A 195 -11.45 -4.59 6.80
N LEU A 196 -12.37 -5.04 7.66
CA LEU A 196 -13.20 -4.14 8.47
C LEU A 196 -12.38 -3.36 9.51
N VAL A 197 -11.34 -3.98 10.10
CA VAL A 197 -10.40 -3.27 11.00
C VAL A 197 -9.61 -2.19 10.26
N GLU A 198 -9.14 -2.46 9.04
CA GLU A 198 -8.50 -1.46 8.19
C GLU A 198 -9.45 -0.32 7.76
N LEU A 199 -10.72 -0.64 7.47
CA LEU A 199 -11.72 0.36 7.09
C LEU A 199 -12.00 1.36 8.22
N LEU A 200 -12.17 0.86 9.45
CA LEU A 200 -12.61 1.67 10.60
C LEU A 200 -11.43 2.37 11.32
N TYR A 201 -10.35 1.63 11.53
CA TYR A 201 -9.20 2.07 12.33
C TYR A 201 -7.96 2.40 11.49
N GLY A 202 -7.96 2.12 10.19
CA GLY A 202 -6.85 2.43 9.31
C GLY A 202 -6.66 3.93 9.01
N PRO A 203 -5.74 4.25 8.07
CA PRO A 203 -5.36 5.62 7.74
C PRO A 203 -6.34 6.31 6.77
N TYR A 204 -7.31 5.59 6.21
CA TYR A 204 -8.27 6.17 5.26
C TYR A 204 -9.14 7.23 5.94
N PRO A 205 -9.35 8.40 5.31
CA PRO A 205 -10.28 9.40 5.83
C PRO A 205 -11.71 8.90 5.62
N LEU A 206 -12.31 8.39 6.69
CA LEU A 206 -13.77 8.32 6.78
C LEU A 206 -14.33 9.75 6.64
N THR A 207 -15.38 9.90 5.85
CA THR A 207 -16.14 11.16 5.70
C THR A 207 -16.87 11.55 6.99
N VAL A 208 -17.15 10.56 7.85
CA VAL A 208 -17.71 10.73 9.19
C VAL A 208 -16.59 10.63 10.24
N THR A 209 -16.81 11.19 11.43
CA THR A 209 -15.90 11.04 12.59
C THR A 209 -15.65 9.55 12.84
N PRO A 210 -14.41 9.05 12.69
CA PRO A 210 -14.17 7.62 12.71
C PRO A 210 -14.21 7.08 14.15
N PRO A 211 -14.55 5.80 14.37
CA PRO A 211 -14.66 5.25 15.72
C PRO A 211 -13.35 5.33 16.49
N GLU A 212 -13.44 5.65 17.77
CA GLU A 212 -12.31 5.55 18.70
C GLU A 212 -11.96 4.08 18.94
N LEU A 213 -10.66 3.78 18.99
CA LEU A 213 -10.16 2.46 19.35
C LEU A 213 -10.05 2.39 20.87
N ASP A 214 -10.82 1.52 21.52
CA ASP A 214 -10.69 1.29 22.97
C ASP A 214 -9.64 0.22 23.32
N ASP A 215 -9.36 0.04 24.62
CA ASP A 215 -8.34 -0.89 25.10
C ASP A 215 -8.72 -2.37 24.86
N ASP A 216 -10.01 -2.72 24.84
CA ASP A 216 -10.50 -4.10 24.64
C ASP A 216 -10.43 -4.50 23.17
N ALA A 217 -10.88 -3.63 22.27
CA ALA A 217 -10.75 -3.78 20.82
C ALA A 217 -9.28 -3.82 20.41
N ALA A 218 -8.43 -2.93 20.97
CA ALA A 218 -6.99 -2.94 20.70
C ALA A 218 -6.32 -4.24 21.15
N ALA A 219 -6.64 -4.74 22.35
CA ALA A 219 -6.12 -6.00 22.86
C ALA A 219 -6.61 -7.21 22.03
N TYR A 220 -7.86 -7.19 21.58
CA TYR A 220 -8.43 -8.24 20.74
C TYR A 220 -7.80 -8.28 19.34
N ILE A 221 -7.67 -7.11 18.68
CA ILE A 221 -6.97 -6.99 17.38
C ILE A 221 -5.51 -7.44 17.51
N LEU A 222 -4.82 -7.10 18.61
CA LEU A 222 -3.47 -7.60 18.89
C LEU A 222 -3.45 -9.13 19.00
N SER A 223 -4.38 -9.73 19.74
CA SER A 223 -4.47 -11.18 19.93
C SER A 223 -4.66 -11.94 18.61
N VAL A 224 -5.56 -11.45 17.75
CA VAL A 224 -5.74 -11.99 16.38
C VAL A 224 -4.46 -11.78 15.57
N GLY A 225 -3.88 -10.57 15.58
CA GLY A 225 -2.64 -10.27 14.87
C GLY A 225 -1.47 -11.20 15.25
N ILE A 226 -1.26 -11.46 16.54
CA ILE A 226 -0.25 -12.42 17.05
C ILE A 226 -0.54 -13.82 16.50
N THR A 227 -1.78 -14.30 16.63
CA THR A 227 -2.20 -15.63 16.16
C THR A 227 -1.89 -15.83 14.68
N LEU A 228 -2.09 -14.79 13.86
CA LEU A 228 -1.85 -14.83 12.42
C LEU A 228 -0.35 -14.72 12.04
N VAL A 229 0.45 -13.91 12.74
CA VAL A 229 1.92 -13.84 12.46
C VAL A 229 2.71 -15.04 12.98
N GLU A 230 2.18 -15.77 13.96
CA GLU A 230 2.79 -17.01 14.45
C GLU A 230 2.41 -18.24 13.60
N PHE A 231 1.36 -18.15 12.77
CA PHE A 231 1.01 -19.19 11.81
C PHE A 231 2.08 -19.37 10.73
N PHE A 232 2.21 -20.57 10.15
CA PHE A 232 3.32 -20.88 9.24
C PHE A 232 3.17 -20.29 7.83
N GLU A 233 1.94 -20.06 7.38
CA GLU A 233 1.64 -19.66 6.00
C GLU A 233 1.79 -18.14 5.79
N PRO A 234 2.56 -17.68 4.77
CA PRO A 234 2.89 -16.26 4.59
C PRO A 234 1.70 -15.31 4.44
N ALA A 235 0.60 -15.74 3.82
CA ALA A 235 -0.57 -14.88 3.59
C ALA A 235 -1.27 -14.50 4.90
N TYR A 236 -1.39 -15.42 5.86
CA TYR A 236 -1.88 -15.11 7.19
C TYR A 236 -0.86 -14.25 7.98
N GLN A 237 0.45 -14.50 7.84
CA GLN A 237 1.45 -13.63 8.45
C GLN A 237 1.35 -12.18 7.93
N LEU A 238 1.08 -11.98 6.63
CA LEU A 238 0.80 -10.67 6.05
C LEU A 238 -0.49 -10.04 6.61
N MET A 239 -1.56 -10.81 6.78
CA MET A 239 -2.79 -10.35 7.45
C MET A 239 -2.53 -9.90 8.90
N GLY A 240 -1.72 -10.64 9.67
CA GLY A 240 -1.32 -10.25 11.02
C GLY A 240 -0.48 -8.96 11.04
N LEU A 241 0.45 -8.80 10.10
CA LEU A 241 1.22 -7.56 9.92
C LEU A 241 0.35 -6.36 9.54
N ARG A 242 -0.71 -6.56 8.76
CA ARG A 242 -1.69 -5.51 8.42
C ARG A 242 -2.45 -5.03 9.66
N LEU A 243 -2.95 -5.95 10.49
CA LEU A 243 -3.56 -5.61 11.79
C LEU A 243 -2.59 -4.84 12.70
N PHE A 244 -1.32 -5.23 12.73
CA PHE A 244 -0.28 -4.51 13.47
C PHE A 244 -0.05 -3.09 12.93
N CYS A 245 -0.03 -2.89 11.61
CA CYS A 245 0.08 -1.56 11.00
C CYS A 245 -1.13 -0.67 11.35
N VAL A 246 -2.34 -1.24 11.41
CA VAL A 246 -3.54 -0.50 11.84
C VAL A 246 -3.41 -0.06 13.30
N LEU A 247 -3.03 -0.96 14.21
CA LEU A 247 -2.84 -0.65 15.63
C LEU A 247 -1.81 0.46 15.86
N LEU A 248 -0.68 0.43 15.14
CA LEU A 248 0.39 1.43 15.25
C LEU A 248 0.07 2.77 14.55
N GLY A 249 -1.09 2.91 13.91
CA GLY A 249 -1.48 4.11 13.16
C GLY A 249 -1.45 5.39 14.03
N PRO A 250 -1.10 6.56 13.45
CA PRO A 250 -0.95 7.81 14.22
C PRO A 250 -2.17 8.21 15.06
N ARG A 251 -3.38 7.85 14.62
CA ARG A 251 -4.66 8.05 15.34
C ARG A 251 -4.69 7.39 16.73
N HIS A 252 -3.97 6.28 16.92
CA HIS A 252 -4.11 5.40 18.10
C HIS A 252 -2.97 5.52 19.10
N ARG A 253 -2.03 6.46 18.89
CA ARG A 253 -0.81 6.63 19.70
C ARG A 253 -1.07 6.65 21.20
N THR A 254 -2.14 7.30 21.66
CA THR A 254 -2.52 7.37 23.09
C THR A 254 -2.83 6.01 23.68
N VAL A 255 -3.65 5.22 22.98
CA VAL A 255 -4.07 3.85 23.37
C VAL A 255 -2.85 2.93 23.36
N MET A 256 -2.07 2.97 22.28
CA MET A 256 -0.86 2.17 22.12
C MET A 256 0.19 2.44 23.21
N ARG A 257 0.40 3.70 23.59
CA ARG A 257 1.32 4.08 24.68
C ARG A 257 0.78 3.65 26.04
N ARG A 258 -0.52 3.85 26.34
CA ARG A 258 -1.15 3.43 27.61
C ARG A 258 -1.08 1.92 27.83
N THR A 259 -1.34 1.14 26.79
CA THR A 259 -1.46 -0.32 26.85
C THR A 259 -0.14 -1.07 26.62
N ASN A 260 0.92 -0.38 26.18
CA ASN A 260 2.20 -0.96 25.72
C ASN A 260 2.11 -1.92 24.51
N ILE A 261 0.96 -1.97 23.81
CA ILE A 261 0.72 -2.86 22.65
C ILE A 261 1.82 -2.71 21.58
N HIS A 262 2.27 -1.48 21.31
CA HIS A 262 3.32 -1.17 20.34
C HIS A 262 4.61 -2.00 20.52
N ARG A 263 5.02 -2.29 21.75
CA ARG A 263 6.23 -3.09 22.06
C ARG A 263 6.03 -4.57 21.80
N VAL A 264 4.81 -5.07 22.04
CA VAL A 264 4.43 -6.46 21.73
C VAL A 264 4.37 -6.66 20.21
N VAL A 265 3.81 -5.68 19.49
CA VAL A 265 3.83 -5.64 18.02
C VAL A 265 5.26 -5.68 17.49
N TYR A 266 6.13 -4.77 17.94
CA TYR A 266 7.53 -4.72 17.49
C TYR A 266 8.28 -6.03 17.78
N THR A 267 8.09 -6.62 18.97
CA THR A 267 8.75 -7.88 19.34
C THR A 267 8.35 -9.04 18.43
N ASN A 268 7.10 -9.07 17.94
CA ASN A 268 6.66 -10.08 16.99
C ASN A 268 7.09 -9.76 15.55
N ALA A 269 7.01 -8.51 15.11
CA ALA A 269 7.53 -8.05 13.82
C ALA A 269 9.03 -8.37 13.66
N LYS A 270 9.85 -8.10 14.70
CA LYS A 270 11.29 -8.38 14.70
C LYS A 270 11.63 -9.86 14.47
N LYS A 271 10.78 -10.81 14.89
CA LYS A 271 10.97 -12.25 14.61
C LYS A 271 10.83 -12.59 13.12
N LEU A 272 10.12 -11.76 12.35
CA LEU A 272 9.77 -12.02 10.95
C LEU A 272 10.80 -11.49 9.94
N THR A 273 11.75 -10.63 10.35
CA THR A 273 12.75 -10.02 9.44
C THR A 273 13.62 -11.06 8.72
N ASN A 274 13.75 -12.25 9.30
CA ASN A 274 14.53 -13.35 8.74
C ASN A 274 13.71 -14.24 7.77
N LYS A 275 12.40 -14.00 7.60
CA LYS A 275 11.48 -14.80 6.77
C LYS A 275 11.12 -14.14 5.42
N CYS A 276 11.64 -12.93 5.14
CA CYS A 276 11.18 -12.10 4.02
C CYS A 276 11.65 -12.58 2.63
N ASN A 277 10.75 -13.12 1.82
CA ASN A 277 10.99 -13.45 0.41
C ASN A 277 9.99 -12.82 -0.58
N GLN A 278 8.87 -12.27 -0.10
CA GLN A 278 7.79 -11.63 -0.87
C GLN A 278 7.77 -10.10 -0.64
N GLU A 279 7.36 -9.36 -1.66
CA GLU A 279 7.39 -7.89 -1.71
C GLU A 279 6.39 -7.24 -0.74
N LEU A 280 5.10 -7.59 -0.86
CA LEU A 280 4.03 -7.11 0.02
C LEU A 280 4.28 -7.45 1.50
N PHE A 281 4.88 -8.61 1.76
CA PHE A 281 5.28 -9.01 3.11
C PHE A 281 6.40 -8.10 3.66
N LEU A 282 7.42 -7.82 2.86
CA LEU A 282 8.52 -6.93 3.24
C LEU A 282 8.03 -5.49 3.46
N GLU A 283 7.13 -5.01 2.60
CA GLU A 283 6.52 -3.69 2.69
C GLU A 283 5.71 -3.54 3.99
N ALA A 284 4.77 -4.46 4.26
CA ALA A 284 3.97 -4.45 5.49
C ALA A 284 4.84 -4.60 6.75
N LEU A 285 5.89 -5.42 6.69
CA LEU A 285 6.80 -5.60 7.82
C LEU A 285 7.57 -4.33 8.15
N TRP A 286 8.18 -3.68 7.15
CA TRP A 286 8.97 -2.47 7.39
C TRP A 286 8.10 -1.26 7.70
N LYS A 287 6.89 -1.18 7.15
CA LYS A 287 5.88 -0.21 7.55
C LYS A 287 5.51 -0.36 9.03
N CYS A 288 5.28 -1.60 9.48
CA CYS A 288 5.04 -1.92 10.89
C CYS A 288 6.21 -1.49 11.80
N ILE A 289 7.46 -1.83 11.42
CA ILE A 289 8.66 -1.45 12.19
C ILE A 289 8.84 0.08 12.22
N TYR A 290 8.60 0.77 11.10
CA TYR A 290 8.70 2.23 11.04
C TYR A 290 7.63 2.94 11.88
N LEU A 291 6.37 2.49 11.83
CA LEU A 291 5.29 3.05 12.66
C LEU A 291 5.58 2.87 14.16
N TYR A 292 6.25 1.78 14.56
CA TYR A 292 6.73 1.62 15.94
C TYR A 292 7.79 2.69 16.31
N VAL A 293 8.77 2.93 15.43
CA VAL A 293 9.80 3.96 15.67
C VAL A 293 9.15 5.34 15.72
N GLU A 294 8.29 5.67 14.77
CA GLU A 294 7.58 6.96 14.73
C GLU A 294 6.75 7.21 16.01
N LEU A 295 6.14 6.16 16.57
CA LEU A 295 5.35 6.23 17.80
C LEU A 295 6.22 6.45 19.06
N GLU A 296 7.39 5.83 19.15
CA GLU A 296 8.36 6.05 20.25
C GLU A 296 9.05 7.42 20.10
N GLU A 297 9.41 7.84 18.89
CA GLU A 297 10.09 9.10 18.54
C GLU A 297 9.19 10.35 18.57
N ALA A 298 7.87 10.18 18.64
CA ALA A 298 6.92 11.31 18.70
C ALA A 298 7.11 12.24 19.92
N ASP A 299 7.89 11.84 20.93
CA ASP A 299 8.35 12.73 22.00
C ASP A 299 9.87 13.04 21.86
N ARG A 300 10.16 14.01 20.99
CA ARG A 300 11.52 14.40 20.58
C ARG A 300 12.46 14.85 21.71
N GLN A 301 11.96 15.07 22.93
CA GLN A 301 12.78 15.51 24.05
C GLN A 301 13.34 14.37 24.91
N ASN A 302 12.74 13.16 24.86
CA ASN A 302 13.07 12.06 25.76
C ASN A 302 13.26 10.72 25.04
N PHE A 303 14.18 10.67 24.08
CA PHE A 303 14.47 9.41 23.40
C PHE A 303 15.32 8.47 24.27
N THR A 304 14.67 7.41 24.78
CA THR A 304 15.23 6.48 25.78
C THR A 304 15.64 5.12 25.21
N GLN A 305 15.47 4.88 23.91
CA GLN A 305 15.61 3.55 23.28
C GLN A 305 16.61 3.48 22.11
N TRP A 306 17.77 4.14 22.22
CA TRP A 306 18.84 4.09 21.20
C TRP A 306 19.20 2.66 20.74
N ASN A 307 19.32 1.72 21.68
CA ASN A 307 19.63 0.32 21.36
C ASN A 307 18.59 -0.33 20.44
N THR A 308 17.31 0.05 20.54
CA THR A 308 16.24 -0.50 19.68
C THR A 308 16.36 0.03 18.25
N VAL A 309 16.71 1.31 18.08
CA VAL A 309 16.95 1.90 16.75
C VAL A 309 18.27 1.40 16.15
N ASP A 310 19.31 1.19 16.96
CA ASP A 310 20.54 0.50 16.53
C ASP A 310 20.25 -0.88 15.93
N ASP A 311 19.46 -1.69 16.62
CA ASP A 311 19.05 -3.02 16.15
C ASP A 311 18.25 -2.94 14.84
N ILE A 312 17.32 -2.00 14.74
CA ILE A 312 16.49 -1.78 13.54
C ILE A 312 17.39 -1.37 12.35
N MET A 313 18.27 -0.39 12.54
CA MET A 313 19.21 0.07 11.54
C MET A 313 20.17 -1.04 11.12
N ALA A 314 20.68 -1.84 12.05
CA ALA A 314 21.55 -2.97 11.73
C ALA A 314 20.83 -4.04 10.89
N VAL A 315 19.57 -4.38 11.21
CA VAL A 315 18.78 -5.33 10.40
C VAL A 315 18.46 -4.74 9.02
N LEU A 316 18.13 -3.45 8.95
CA LEU A 316 17.79 -2.75 7.71
C LEU A 316 18.98 -2.65 6.74
N LEU A 317 20.14 -2.25 7.25
CA LEU A 317 21.37 -2.11 6.46
C LEU A 317 21.85 -3.48 5.96
N ASN A 318 21.83 -4.51 6.82
CA ASN A 318 22.13 -5.88 6.37
C ASN A 318 21.13 -6.35 5.31
N GLY A 319 19.83 -6.11 5.49
CA GLY A 319 18.79 -6.43 4.52
C GLY A 319 19.02 -5.79 3.15
N LEU A 320 19.37 -4.50 3.12
CA LEU A 320 19.72 -3.77 1.90
C LEU A 320 20.98 -4.32 1.23
N THR A 321 22.05 -4.55 2.02
CA THR A 321 23.36 -5.05 1.57
C THR A 321 23.26 -6.35 0.77
N PHE A 322 22.48 -7.31 1.25
CA PHE A 322 22.35 -8.63 0.63
C PHE A 322 21.20 -8.73 -0.39
N GLN A 323 20.36 -7.69 -0.54
CA GLN A 323 19.24 -7.74 -1.46
C GLN A 323 19.65 -7.41 -2.90
N THR A 324 19.40 -8.37 -3.80
CA THR A 324 19.70 -8.25 -5.24
C THR A 324 18.48 -7.87 -6.07
N LYS A 325 17.26 -8.15 -5.59
CA LYS A 325 16.02 -7.73 -6.26
C LYS A 325 15.81 -6.23 -6.10
N LEU A 326 15.63 -5.51 -7.21
CA LEU A 326 15.48 -4.06 -7.21
C LEU A 326 14.26 -3.59 -6.40
N SER A 327 13.10 -4.24 -6.57
CA SER A 327 11.87 -3.85 -5.86
C SER A 327 11.98 -4.01 -4.34
N MET A 328 12.48 -5.16 -3.88
CA MET A 328 12.78 -5.40 -2.47
C MET A 328 13.84 -4.42 -1.93
N SER A 329 14.87 -4.09 -2.73
CA SER A 329 15.87 -3.08 -2.37
C SER A 329 15.22 -1.70 -2.22
N SER A 330 14.25 -1.34 -3.07
CA SER A 330 13.48 -0.10 -2.95
C SER A 330 12.73 0.00 -1.63
N ILE A 331 12.16 -1.10 -1.13
CA ILE A 331 11.48 -1.13 0.18
C ILE A 331 12.46 -0.89 1.33
N TYR A 332 13.63 -1.57 1.31
CA TYR A 332 14.68 -1.35 2.31
C TYR A 332 15.21 0.10 2.28
N LEU A 333 15.52 0.61 1.08
CA LEU A 333 15.99 1.97 0.85
C LEU A 333 14.96 3.02 1.32
N LEU A 334 13.69 2.82 1.00
CA LEU A 334 12.57 3.64 1.47
C LEU A 334 12.57 3.78 2.99
N HIS A 335 12.61 2.66 3.71
CA HIS A 335 12.55 2.69 5.17
C HIS A 335 13.83 3.24 5.79
N LEU A 336 14.98 3.11 5.12
CA LEU A 336 16.22 3.77 5.52
C LEU A 336 16.11 5.29 5.38
N LEU A 337 15.57 5.79 4.27
CA LEU A 337 15.32 7.21 4.04
C LEU A 337 14.33 7.78 5.08
N LYS A 338 13.20 7.09 5.32
CA LYS A 338 12.22 7.45 6.35
C LYS A 338 12.85 7.53 7.75
N LEU A 339 13.67 6.54 8.14
CA LEU A 339 14.38 6.58 9.42
C LEU A 339 15.36 7.75 9.50
N LEU A 340 16.21 7.97 8.49
CA LEU A 340 17.17 9.08 8.46
C LEU A 340 16.51 10.48 8.55
N ALA A 341 15.24 10.58 8.15
CA ALA A 341 14.48 11.82 8.09
C ALA A 341 13.49 12.05 9.25
N LEU A 342 13.51 11.26 10.34
CA LEU A 342 12.61 11.46 11.50
C LEU A 342 12.71 12.88 12.12
N ASP A 343 13.90 13.48 12.07
CA ASP A 343 14.16 14.85 12.55
C ASP A 343 13.82 15.95 11.52
N LEU A 344 13.33 15.57 10.34
CA LEU A 344 13.02 16.45 9.20
C LEU A 344 11.50 16.54 8.93
N PRO A 345 10.68 17.11 9.83
CA PRO A 345 9.21 17.10 9.72
C PRO A 345 8.63 17.76 8.46
N ASN A 346 9.36 18.69 7.84
CA ASN A 346 8.94 19.37 6.61
C ASN A 346 9.20 18.51 5.36
N TYR A 347 9.98 17.43 5.50
CA TYR A 347 10.36 16.50 4.45
C TYR A 347 9.57 15.21 4.63
N ILE A 348 8.31 15.22 4.20
CA ILE A 348 7.42 14.06 4.27
C ILE A 348 7.94 12.98 3.30
N ILE A 349 8.71 12.02 3.82
CA ILE A 349 9.19 10.83 3.08
C ILE A 349 8.12 9.70 3.06
N ASP A 350 6.91 9.97 3.56
CA ASP A 350 5.74 9.09 3.35
C ASP A 350 5.41 8.96 1.85
N GLY A 351 5.77 9.98 1.05
CA GLY A 351 5.57 10.04 -0.39
C GLY A 351 6.27 8.95 -1.22
N LEU A 352 7.07 8.06 -0.60
CA LEU A 352 7.65 6.89 -1.27
C LEU A 352 6.65 5.73 -1.44
N ASP A 353 5.65 5.60 -0.57
CA ASP A 353 4.50 4.71 -0.79
C ASP A 353 3.56 5.30 -1.86
N GLU A 354 3.45 6.64 -1.92
CA GLU A 354 2.70 7.38 -2.93
C GLU A 354 3.41 7.51 -4.30
N ILE A 355 4.56 6.88 -4.54
CA ILE A 355 5.23 6.90 -5.86
C ILE A 355 4.40 6.24 -6.98
N GLN A 356 3.33 5.52 -6.61
CA GLN A 356 2.31 5.02 -7.53
C GLN A 356 1.12 5.98 -7.71
N SER A 357 0.80 6.87 -6.75
CA SER A 357 -0.30 7.85 -6.86
C SER A 357 0.17 9.22 -7.41
N ILE A 358 1.46 9.56 -7.25
CA ILE A 358 2.12 10.75 -7.82
C ILE A 358 2.36 10.60 -9.35
N ASP A 359 1.81 9.57 -9.99
CA ASP A 359 1.86 9.38 -11.46
C ASP A 359 1.21 10.53 -12.27
N ARG A 360 0.52 11.46 -11.60
CA ARG A 360 -0.04 12.70 -12.19
C ARG A 360 0.77 13.98 -11.94
N LYS A 361 1.80 13.98 -11.07
CA LYS A 361 2.60 15.16 -10.71
C LYS A 361 4.10 14.85 -10.68
N CYS A 362 4.64 14.49 -11.84
CA CYS A 362 6.01 14.00 -12.06
C CYS A 362 7.13 15.08 -11.90
N HIS A 363 7.05 15.99 -10.92
CA HIS A 363 7.95 17.15 -10.78
C HIS A 363 8.47 17.44 -9.36
N LEU A 364 8.06 16.69 -8.33
CA LEU A 364 8.26 17.09 -6.93
C LEU A 364 9.59 16.66 -6.29
N TYR A 365 10.36 15.79 -6.95
CA TYR A 365 11.57 15.19 -6.37
C TYR A 365 12.79 16.11 -6.32
N GLU A 366 13.06 16.85 -7.39
CA GLU A 366 14.21 17.76 -7.42
C GLU A 366 14.06 18.97 -6.47
N PRO A 367 12.87 19.60 -6.33
CA PRO A 367 12.66 20.63 -5.30
C PRO A 367 12.94 20.15 -3.87
N VAL A 368 12.61 18.90 -3.54
CA VAL A 368 12.89 18.31 -2.21
C VAL A 368 14.39 18.10 -2.01
N CYS A 369 15.10 17.55 -3.00
CA CYS A 369 16.55 17.42 -2.94
C CYS A 369 17.27 18.78 -2.88
N GLU A 370 16.82 19.77 -3.66
CA GLU A 370 17.40 21.12 -3.63
C GLU A 370 17.19 21.79 -2.28
N GLN A 371 15.98 21.76 -1.73
CA GLN A 371 15.72 22.31 -0.39
C GLN A 371 16.57 21.60 0.67
N LEU A 372 16.70 20.27 0.60
CA LEU A 372 17.52 19.52 1.56
C LEU A 372 19.01 19.87 1.45
N ARG A 373 19.54 20.07 0.22
CA ARG A 373 20.92 20.54 0.03
C ARG A 373 21.11 21.94 0.61
N GLN A 374 20.16 22.85 0.36
CA GLN A 374 20.20 24.21 0.89
C GLN A 374 20.12 24.25 2.43
N ASP A 375 19.20 23.51 3.05
CA ASP A 375 19.05 23.47 4.50
C ASP A 375 20.28 22.87 5.20
N CYS A 376 20.84 21.78 4.67
CA CYS A 376 22.08 21.19 5.20
C CYS A 376 23.25 22.19 5.14
N LEU A 377 23.44 22.86 3.99
CA LEU A 377 24.47 23.90 3.84
C LEU A 377 24.18 25.16 4.68
N GLY A 378 22.90 25.42 4.98
CA GLY A 378 22.43 26.49 5.85
C GLY A 378 22.62 26.23 7.35
N GLY A 379 23.25 25.12 7.72
CA GLY A 379 23.58 24.79 9.12
C GLY A 379 22.68 23.73 9.76
N PHE A 380 21.84 23.01 8.99
CA PHE A 380 21.19 21.81 9.50
C PHE A 380 22.21 20.66 9.62
N HIS A 381 22.37 20.13 10.84
CA HIS A 381 23.28 19.03 11.14
C HIS A 381 22.53 17.89 11.84
N ASN A 382 22.75 16.67 11.37
CA ASN A 382 21.96 15.50 11.75
C ASN A 382 22.82 14.47 12.51
N ARG A 383 23.31 14.91 13.68
CA ARG A 383 24.24 14.15 14.53
C ARG A 383 23.71 12.76 14.94
N ARG A 384 22.38 12.59 14.95
CA ARG A 384 21.69 11.34 15.30
C ARG A 384 22.22 10.13 14.51
N TYR A 385 22.56 10.31 13.23
CA TYR A 385 22.93 9.20 12.35
C TYR A 385 24.43 9.01 12.12
N TYR A 386 25.30 9.81 12.78
CA TYR A 386 26.75 9.71 12.62
C TYR A 386 27.31 8.32 12.97
N ARG A 387 26.62 7.57 13.84
CA ARG A 387 26.97 6.18 14.18
C ARG A 387 26.88 5.20 13.00
N TRP A 388 25.96 5.43 12.06
CA TRP A 388 25.79 4.56 10.87
C TRP A 388 26.42 5.14 9.60
N LEU A 389 26.88 6.41 9.63
CA LEU A 389 27.51 7.12 8.52
C LEU A 389 28.49 6.26 7.71
N HIS A 390 29.48 5.67 8.38
CA HIS A 390 30.50 4.84 7.74
C HIS A 390 29.90 3.61 7.04
N GLN A 391 28.95 2.92 7.70
CA GLN A 391 28.30 1.73 7.11
C GLN A 391 27.46 2.11 5.90
N ILE A 392 26.67 3.18 5.99
CA ILE A 392 25.82 3.61 4.87
C ILE A 392 26.66 4.06 3.68
N VAL A 393 27.73 4.84 3.91
CA VAL A 393 28.63 5.28 2.84
C VAL A 393 29.33 4.12 2.15
N GLN A 394 29.66 3.04 2.87
CA GLN A 394 30.20 1.81 2.26
C GLN A 394 29.20 1.06 1.36
N LEU A 395 27.89 1.23 1.57
CA LEU A 395 26.86 0.62 0.70
C LEU A 395 26.61 1.42 -0.58
N LEU A 396 26.84 2.73 -0.57
CA LEU A 396 26.53 3.62 -1.68
C LEU A 396 27.04 3.13 -3.06
N PRO A 397 28.29 2.65 -3.25
CA PRO A 397 28.73 2.13 -4.54
C PRO A 397 27.91 0.93 -5.03
N HIS A 398 27.56 0.02 -4.13
CA HIS A 398 26.77 -1.18 -4.44
C HIS A 398 25.34 -0.81 -4.82
N GLU A 399 24.74 0.15 -4.13
CA GLU A 399 23.40 0.65 -4.46
C GLU A 399 23.38 1.46 -5.76
N ALA A 400 24.42 2.24 -6.05
CA ALA A 400 24.55 2.95 -7.32
C ALA A 400 24.68 2.02 -8.54
N ILE A 401 25.24 0.81 -8.38
CA ILE A 401 25.28 -0.19 -9.46
C ILE A 401 23.86 -0.65 -9.83
N LYS A 402 22.95 -0.80 -8.85
CA LYS A 402 21.53 -1.16 -9.10
C LYS A 402 20.77 -0.09 -9.92
N CYS A 403 21.30 1.13 -10.00
CA CYS A 403 20.76 2.22 -10.81
C CYS A 403 21.06 2.06 -12.32
N GLN A 404 22.03 1.24 -12.74
CA GLN A 404 22.57 1.20 -14.12
C GLN A 404 21.65 0.60 -15.21
N GLY A 405 20.35 0.47 -14.94
CA GLY A 405 19.35 0.06 -15.93
C GLY A 405 18.72 1.23 -16.69
N ALA A 406 17.75 0.91 -17.55
CA ALA A 406 17.03 1.86 -18.40
C ALA A 406 15.51 1.85 -18.19
N SER A 407 15.01 1.14 -17.17
CA SER A 407 13.60 1.11 -16.80
C SER A 407 13.22 2.32 -15.93
N ARG A 408 11.93 2.64 -15.86
CA ARG A 408 11.38 3.59 -14.88
C ARG A 408 11.85 3.33 -13.45
N ASP A 409 11.92 2.08 -13.03
CA ASP A 409 12.22 1.71 -11.65
C ASP A 409 13.70 1.87 -11.30
N ASN A 410 14.62 1.72 -12.28
CA ASN A 410 16.02 2.11 -12.08
C ASN A 410 16.15 3.62 -11.84
N GLY A 411 15.40 4.45 -12.58
CA GLY A 411 15.37 5.91 -12.37
C GLY A 411 14.79 6.30 -11.00
N ARG A 412 13.69 5.66 -10.57
CA ARG A 412 13.13 5.81 -9.21
C ARG A 412 14.16 5.44 -8.14
N TYR A 413 14.81 4.28 -8.29
CA TYR A 413 15.83 3.80 -7.36
C TYR A 413 17.02 4.76 -7.27
N CYS A 414 17.52 5.22 -8.42
CA CYS A 414 18.59 6.19 -8.52
C CYS A 414 18.30 7.49 -7.76
N HIS A 415 17.05 7.98 -7.82
CA HIS A 415 16.65 9.13 -7.02
C HIS A 415 16.66 8.84 -5.50
N GLY A 416 16.20 7.66 -5.07
CA GLY A 416 16.30 7.24 -3.66
C GLY A 416 17.75 7.14 -3.17
N VAL A 417 18.66 6.63 -4.00
CA VAL A 417 20.11 6.57 -3.70
C VAL A 417 20.73 7.97 -3.66
N ASN A 418 20.28 8.89 -4.51
CA ASN A 418 20.69 10.30 -4.45
C ASN A 418 20.24 10.96 -3.14
N LEU A 419 18.98 10.75 -2.74
CA LEU A 419 18.45 11.28 -1.48
C LEU A 419 19.17 10.69 -0.26
N LEU A 420 19.51 9.40 -0.30
CA LEU A 420 20.32 8.73 0.73
C LEU A 420 21.69 9.40 0.86
N PHE A 421 22.35 9.67 -0.26
CA PHE A 421 23.63 10.37 -0.26
C PHE A 421 23.53 11.78 0.35
N ILE A 422 22.48 12.56 0.02
CA ILE A 422 22.28 13.89 0.62
C ILE A 422 22.08 13.76 2.13
N LEU A 423 21.10 12.96 2.59
CA LEU A 423 20.76 12.78 4.00
C LEU A 423 21.93 12.31 4.87
N VAL A 424 22.88 11.59 4.29
CA VAL A 424 24.00 10.96 5.00
C VAL A 424 25.28 11.80 4.93
N THR A 425 25.53 12.55 3.84
CA THR A 425 26.81 13.25 3.66
C THR A 425 26.74 14.77 3.85
N PHE A 426 25.60 15.40 3.60
CA PHE A 426 25.45 16.86 3.70
C PHE A 426 25.28 17.37 5.14
N PRO A 427 24.51 16.74 6.05
CA PRO A 427 24.30 17.24 7.40
C PRO A 427 25.39 16.77 8.40
N VAL A 428 26.61 16.54 7.91
CA VAL A 428 27.77 16.08 8.70
C VAL A 428 28.73 17.23 8.96
N GLU A 429 29.00 17.50 10.23
CA GLU A 429 29.93 18.54 10.65
C GLU A 429 31.38 18.17 10.28
N PRO A 430 32.21 19.11 9.76
CA PRO A 430 33.60 18.84 9.39
C PRO A 430 34.47 18.26 10.51
N GLU A 431 34.11 18.52 11.76
CA GLU A 431 34.75 18.00 12.97
C GLU A 431 34.51 16.49 13.13
N ALA A 432 33.32 15.99 12.78
CA ALA A 432 32.96 14.58 12.87
C ALA A 432 33.70 13.70 11.85
N LEU A 433 34.28 14.31 10.81
CA LEU A 433 35.05 13.64 9.75
C LEU A 433 36.55 13.48 10.07
N ARG A 434 37.01 13.96 11.24
CA ARG A 434 38.42 13.93 11.68
C ARG A 434 38.54 12.96 12.86
N PRO A 435 38.98 11.70 12.66
CA PRO A 435 40.02 11.31 11.72
C PRO A 435 39.52 10.80 10.36
N SER A 436 40.30 11.07 9.31
CA SER A 436 40.00 10.65 7.93
C SER A 436 39.86 9.12 7.80
N HIS A 437 38.63 8.63 7.77
CA HIS A 437 38.35 7.21 7.54
C HIS A 437 38.61 6.86 6.07
N LEU A 438 39.80 6.34 5.75
CA LEU A 438 40.22 5.97 4.39
C LEU A 438 39.18 5.08 3.66
N GLY A 439 38.55 4.14 4.36
CA GLY A 439 37.50 3.29 3.79
C GLY A 439 36.28 4.09 3.32
N MET A 440 35.83 5.08 4.09
CA MET A 440 34.74 5.99 3.73
C MET A 440 35.11 6.85 2.51
N GLN A 441 36.34 7.37 2.46
CA GLN A 441 36.87 8.12 1.31
C GLN A 441 36.91 7.25 0.03
N THR A 442 37.39 6.02 0.12
CA THR A 442 37.39 5.07 -1.01
C THR A 442 35.98 4.82 -1.53
N SER A 443 35.01 4.51 -0.64
CA SER A 443 33.62 4.26 -1.06
C SER A 443 32.97 5.51 -1.67
N LEU A 444 33.27 6.72 -1.20
CA LEU A 444 32.79 7.97 -1.83
C LEU A 444 33.35 8.14 -3.26
N VAL A 445 34.64 7.84 -3.47
CA VAL A 445 35.27 7.89 -4.80
C VAL A 445 34.68 6.83 -5.74
N GLU A 446 34.48 5.60 -5.25
CA GLU A 446 33.82 4.52 -6.01
C GLU A 446 32.40 4.91 -6.41
N PHE A 447 31.61 5.46 -5.49
CA PHE A 447 30.25 5.94 -5.73
C PHE A 447 30.18 7.02 -6.82
N ILE A 448 31.05 8.04 -6.73
CA ILE A 448 31.17 9.09 -7.75
C ILE A 448 31.53 8.49 -9.12
N ASN A 449 32.44 7.51 -9.17
CA ASN A 449 32.81 6.83 -10.41
C ASN A 449 31.64 6.01 -11.00
N VAL A 450 30.86 5.30 -10.18
CA VAL A 450 29.68 4.54 -10.63
C VAL A 450 28.62 5.48 -11.22
N PHE A 451 28.35 6.63 -10.60
CA PHE A 451 27.43 7.62 -11.17
C PHE A 451 27.96 8.28 -12.45
N LYS A 452 29.26 8.54 -12.56
CA LYS A 452 29.86 9.03 -13.80
C LYS A 452 29.71 8.01 -14.95
N GLN A 453 29.79 6.72 -14.67
CA GLN A 453 29.48 5.67 -15.65
C GLN A 453 28.00 5.65 -16.03
N TYR A 454 27.09 5.80 -15.06
CA TYR A 454 25.65 5.92 -15.31
C TYR A 454 25.32 7.13 -16.20
N GLU A 455 25.90 8.30 -15.91
CA GLU A 455 25.78 9.51 -16.73
C GLU A 455 26.20 9.27 -18.19
N GLN A 456 27.39 8.69 -18.41
CA GLN A 456 27.89 8.37 -19.74
C GLN A 456 26.95 7.38 -20.47
N GLN A 457 26.46 6.37 -19.77
CA GLN A 457 25.53 5.38 -20.30
C GLN A 457 24.21 6.04 -20.72
N GLN A 458 23.55 6.78 -19.83
CA GLN A 458 22.27 7.46 -20.12
C GLN A 458 22.42 8.53 -21.21
N SER A 459 23.52 9.29 -21.22
CA SER A 459 23.82 10.26 -22.28
C SER A 459 23.99 9.57 -23.64
N SER A 460 24.66 8.42 -23.68
CA SER A 460 24.80 7.62 -24.91
C SER A 460 23.48 7.01 -25.39
N LEU A 461 22.54 6.73 -24.48
CA LEU A 461 21.20 6.24 -24.79
C LEU A 461 20.30 7.39 -25.28
N ALA A 462 20.41 8.57 -24.68
CA ALA A 462 19.73 9.80 -25.10
C ALA A 462 20.12 10.16 -26.55
N ALA A 463 21.42 10.21 -26.85
CA ALA A 463 21.95 10.55 -28.17
C ALA A 463 21.52 9.58 -29.30
N LYS A 464 21.07 8.36 -28.95
CA LYS A 464 20.62 7.33 -29.91
C LYS A 464 19.09 7.27 -30.05
N ARG A 465 18.31 8.03 -29.27
CA ARG A 465 16.84 7.95 -29.25
C ARG A 465 16.17 9.00 -30.15
N SER A 466 15.18 8.55 -30.92
CA SER A 466 14.31 9.39 -31.76
C SER A 466 12.99 9.80 -31.08
N SER A 467 12.63 9.14 -29.97
CA SER A 467 11.43 9.42 -29.19
C SER A 467 11.71 9.35 -27.68
N ALA A 468 10.93 10.12 -26.91
CA ALA A 468 10.99 10.14 -25.45
C ALA A 468 9.89 9.24 -24.89
N SER A 469 10.27 8.19 -24.16
CA SER A 469 9.35 7.35 -23.39
C SER A 469 9.25 7.83 -21.94
N SER A 470 8.27 7.31 -21.19
CA SER A 470 8.19 7.51 -19.73
C SER A 470 9.50 7.10 -19.04
N ASP A 471 10.02 5.89 -19.34
CA ASP A 471 11.30 5.41 -18.77
C ASP A 471 12.46 6.37 -19.03
N PHE A 472 12.53 6.96 -20.23
CA PHE A 472 13.55 7.93 -20.57
C PHE A 472 13.46 9.17 -19.65
N VAL A 473 12.26 9.74 -19.53
CA VAL A 473 12.03 10.94 -18.70
C VAL A 473 12.38 10.68 -17.23
N PHE A 474 12.05 9.49 -16.68
CA PHE A 474 12.40 9.15 -15.29
C PHE A 474 13.92 9.01 -15.09
N ASN A 475 14.64 8.33 -15.99
CA ASN A 475 16.10 8.20 -15.89
C ASN A 475 16.82 9.54 -16.10
N THR A 476 16.39 10.37 -17.05
CA THR A 476 16.97 11.71 -17.26
C THR A 476 16.74 12.64 -16.06
N LYS A 477 15.56 12.59 -15.42
CA LYS A 477 15.30 13.36 -14.19
C LYS A 477 16.17 12.90 -13.02
N ALA A 478 16.33 11.59 -12.85
CA ALA A 478 17.23 11.04 -11.84
C ALA A 478 18.68 11.48 -12.08
N LEU A 479 19.14 11.43 -13.33
CA LEU A 479 20.47 11.89 -13.73
C LEU A 479 20.71 13.36 -13.38
N VAL A 480 19.81 14.27 -13.79
CA VAL A 480 19.94 15.72 -13.50
C VAL A 480 20.00 15.97 -11.98
N SER A 481 19.17 15.26 -11.21
CA SER A 481 19.16 15.34 -9.74
C SER A 481 20.48 14.87 -9.12
N VAL A 482 21.05 13.77 -9.62
CA VAL A 482 22.36 13.26 -9.21
C VAL A 482 23.47 14.23 -9.58
N SER A 483 23.51 14.72 -10.82
CA SER A 483 24.52 15.68 -11.30
C SER A 483 24.55 16.95 -10.45
N LYS A 484 23.39 17.52 -10.12
CA LYS A 484 23.27 18.67 -9.20
C LYS A 484 23.80 18.33 -7.79
N THR A 485 23.46 17.17 -7.25
CA THR A 485 23.99 16.74 -5.94
C THR A 485 25.50 16.52 -5.94
N MET A 486 26.04 15.84 -6.96
CA MET A 486 27.48 15.60 -7.12
C MET A 486 28.22 16.93 -7.24
N LEU A 487 27.69 17.88 -8.00
CA LEU A 487 28.24 19.22 -8.14
C LEU A 487 28.36 19.94 -6.78
N VAL A 488 27.25 20.03 -6.04
CA VAL A 488 27.24 20.71 -4.74
C VAL A 488 28.15 20.01 -3.73
N PHE A 489 28.18 18.68 -3.72
CA PHE A 489 29.10 17.92 -2.87
C PHE A 489 30.57 18.19 -3.23
N LEU A 490 30.94 18.13 -4.52
CA LEU A 490 32.33 18.31 -4.97
C LEU A 490 32.85 19.76 -4.79
N THR A 491 31.96 20.75 -4.79
CA THR A 491 32.32 22.17 -4.59
C THR A 491 32.34 22.57 -3.12
N ALA A 492 31.32 22.20 -2.34
CA ALA A 492 31.15 22.68 -0.96
C ALA A 492 31.66 21.71 0.13
N LEU A 493 31.56 20.38 -0.09
CA LEU A 493 31.76 19.38 0.98
C LEU A 493 33.02 18.53 0.81
N ALA A 494 33.43 18.25 -0.43
CA ALA A 494 34.62 17.46 -0.72
C ALA A 494 35.92 17.94 -0.02
N PRO A 495 36.19 19.25 0.22
CA PRO A 495 37.34 19.68 1.02
C PRO A 495 37.36 19.13 2.46
N HIS A 496 36.18 18.82 3.04
CA HIS A 496 36.05 18.27 4.38
C HIS A 496 36.18 16.74 4.39
N TYR A 497 35.66 16.07 3.36
CA TYR A 497 35.78 14.62 3.20
C TYR A 497 37.16 14.17 2.69
N PHE A 498 37.85 15.00 1.91
CA PHE A 498 39.14 14.70 1.27
C PHE A 498 40.19 15.81 1.51
N PRO A 499 40.58 16.09 2.76
CA PRO A 499 41.48 17.21 3.09
C PRO A 499 42.84 17.13 2.37
N ASP A 500 43.34 15.92 2.11
CA ASP A 500 44.61 15.69 1.42
C ASP A 500 44.52 15.74 -0.13
N HIS A 501 43.33 16.02 -0.69
CA HIS A 501 43.07 16.01 -2.13
C HIS A 501 42.41 17.32 -2.63
N PRO A 502 43.07 18.49 -2.53
CA PRO A 502 42.54 19.77 -3.00
C PRO A 502 42.25 19.80 -4.52
N ALA A 503 42.82 18.86 -5.29
CA ALA A 503 42.50 18.64 -6.70
C ALA A 503 41.03 18.21 -6.92
N MET A 504 40.37 17.54 -5.96
CA MET A 504 38.95 17.20 -6.07
C MET A 504 38.05 18.43 -5.98
N ALA A 505 38.35 19.38 -5.08
CA ALA A 505 37.64 20.66 -5.02
C ALA A 505 37.81 21.45 -6.33
N THR A 506 39.01 21.41 -6.92
CA THR A 506 39.30 22.04 -8.22
C THR A 506 38.54 21.35 -9.37
N LEU A 507 38.31 20.03 -9.29
CA LEU A 507 37.48 19.30 -10.24
C LEU A 507 36.00 19.65 -10.07
N GLY A 508 35.50 19.75 -8.84
CA GLY A 508 34.14 20.20 -8.54
C GLY A 508 33.84 21.58 -9.12
N GLN A 509 34.76 22.53 -8.96
CA GLN A 509 34.61 23.87 -9.53
C GLN A 509 34.53 23.85 -11.06
N LYS A 510 35.34 23.03 -11.74
CA LYS A 510 35.28 22.89 -13.21
C LYS A 510 33.97 22.26 -13.69
N LEU A 511 33.48 21.25 -12.96
CA LEU A 511 32.18 20.66 -13.24
C LEU A 511 31.04 21.65 -13.01
N ALA A 512 31.18 22.62 -12.09
CA ALA A 512 30.20 23.70 -11.90
C ALA A 512 29.99 24.51 -13.17
N ASP A 513 31.10 24.85 -13.83
CA ASP A 513 31.10 25.64 -15.06
C ASP A 513 30.47 24.85 -16.23
N ASP A 514 30.68 23.53 -16.29
CA ASP A 514 30.09 22.62 -17.29
C ASP A 514 28.58 22.35 -17.05
N TYR A 515 28.12 22.30 -15.79
CA TYR A 515 26.75 21.91 -15.43
C TYR A 515 25.70 23.02 -15.48
N ALA A 516 26.09 24.27 -15.75
CA ALA A 516 25.15 25.40 -15.90
C ALA A 516 24.06 25.17 -16.97
N ASP A 517 24.31 24.29 -17.95
CA ASP A 517 23.36 23.93 -19.02
C ASP A 517 22.41 22.76 -18.69
N CYS A 518 22.53 22.09 -17.54
CA CYS A 518 21.73 20.89 -17.26
C CYS A 518 20.21 21.17 -17.14
N ASP A 519 19.82 22.34 -16.65
CA ASP A 519 18.41 22.76 -16.62
C ASP A 519 17.87 23.01 -18.04
N SER A 520 18.71 23.45 -18.99
CA SER A 520 18.36 23.56 -20.41
C SER A 520 18.07 22.17 -21.02
N ILE A 521 18.89 21.16 -20.71
CA ILE A 521 18.66 19.78 -21.19
C ILE A 521 17.33 19.23 -20.67
N MET A 522 17.02 19.38 -19.38
CA MET A 522 15.75 18.94 -18.81
C MET A 522 14.56 19.70 -19.41
N TYR A 523 14.68 21.03 -19.56
CA TYR A 523 13.66 21.87 -20.17
C TYR A 523 13.36 21.45 -21.63
N ASN A 524 14.39 21.25 -22.45
CA ASN A 524 14.27 20.81 -23.84
C ASN A 524 13.64 19.41 -23.96
N CYS A 525 14.02 18.46 -23.08
CA CYS A 525 13.39 17.14 -23.04
C CYS A 525 11.90 17.20 -22.65
N MET A 526 11.52 18.03 -21.68
CA MET A 526 10.11 18.21 -21.29
C MET A 526 9.29 18.94 -22.35
N GLN A 527 9.86 19.97 -23.00
CA GLN A 527 9.19 20.70 -24.06
C GLN A 527 8.94 19.79 -25.28
N SER A 528 9.92 18.98 -25.70
CA SER A 528 9.73 17.98 -26.77
C SER A 528 8.69 16.91 -26.43
N LEU A 529 8.49 16.60 -25.14
CA LEU A 529 7.42 15.70 -24.70
C LEU A 529 6.04 16.38 -24.79
N ILE A 530 5.93 17.64 -24.35
CA ILE A 530 4.69 18.45 -24.41
C ILE A 530 4.26 18.68 -25.87
N GLU A 531 5.22 18.92 -26.77
CA GLU A 531 4.97 19.11 -28.21
C GLU A 531 4.53 17.82 -28.93
N LYS A 532 4.81 16.63 -28.37
CA LYS A 532 4.39 15.32 -28.91
C LYS A 532 3.13 14.74 -28.25
N LEU A 533 2.65 15.36 -27.17
CA LEU A 533 1.40 15.02 -26.47
C LEU A 533 0.24 15.97 -26.81
N ARG A 534 0.49 16.97 -27.66
CA ARG A 534 -0.50 17.81 -28.35
C ARG A 534 -0.73 17.31 -29.77
#